data_AF-A0A1Y0MBC0-F1
#
_entry.id   AF-A0A1Y0MBC0-F1
#
_cell.length_a   1.000
_cell.length_b   1.000
_cell.length_c   1.000
_cell.angle_alpha   90.00
_cell.angle_beta   90.00
_cell.angle_gamma   90.00
#
_symmetry.space_group_name_H-M   'P 1'
#
loop_
_entity.id
_entity.type
_entity.pdbx_description
1 polymer ?
#
loop_
_entity_poly.entity_id
_entity_poly.type
_entity_poly.pdbx_seq_one_letter_code
_entity_poly.pdbx_strand_id
1 'polypeptide(L)'
;MINIYIGLSKNQISSYEAIIKDEKKTNCQNILISNKTLKNDLKLWDKVIYAKESFNNQSTGRLSELKNIIIKVKQYKQIIRELNIYKKEENITLYFTYVEDVLTNHLLFSFNKNMKGIVVEDGTLNYYPHTIKSLSQKKVFLKWILSNSYNVRFKYYKGHSSGIENRNVIRQYVRVPELSQFPEKSVKLKYPTRKLNVTDTVLIIGQEGYINQLGENRYINNLKDLVKLIQSKNDYPQIEKIYYKPHRNGKRIDLEYLKTLFLNKEVVYLKSDEPLEDLFFNKLGSKHIYSFDSSALLNIYLESEDSVKRKLNFNVLLRYNNLLKPIFQKFEFNIYK
;
A
#
# COMPACT_ATOMS: atom_id res chain seq x y z
N MET A 1 -17.02 7.57 -22.60
CA MET A 1 -16.64 6.56 -21.58
C MET A 1 -16.28 7.28 -20.30
N ILE A 2 -16.75 6.80 -19.15
CA ILE A 2 -16.42 7.38 -17.84
C ILE A 2 -15.45 6.46 -17.08
N ASN A 3 -14.35 7.02 -16.60
CA ASN A 3 -13.40 6.33 -15.74
C ASN A 3 -13.40 6.99 -14.36
N ILE A 4 -13.70 6.24 -13.31
CA ILE A 4 -13.64 6.70 -11.93
C ILE A 4 -12.42 6.07 -11.26
N TYR A 5 -11.57 6.88 -10.64
CA TYR A 5 -10.35 6.45 -9.97
C TYR A 5 -10.43 6.79 -8.49
N ILE A 6 -10.07 5.84 -7.61
CA ILE A 6 -10.01 6.07 -6.15
C ILE A 6 -8.54 6.15 -5.72
N GLY A 7 -8.02 7.38 -5.56
CA GLY A 7 -6.63 7.64 -5.18
C GLY A 7 -6.52 8.17 -3.75
N LEU A 8 -6.24 7.28 -2.80
CA LEU A 8 -6.12 7.60 -1.37
C LEU A 8 -4.67 7.77 -0.91
N SER A 9 -3.70 7.55 -1.81
CA SER A 9 -2.27 7.74 -1.56
C SER A 9 -1.56 8.27 -2.80
N LYS A 10 -0.38 8.88 -2.61
CA LYS A 10 0.47 9.37 -3.71
C LYS A 10 0.78 8.26 -4.72
N ASN A 11 1.16 7.07 -4.25
CA ASN A 11 1.51 5.94 -5.12
C ASN A 11 0.32 5.49 -5.98
N GLN A 12 -0.89 5.44 -5.40
CA GLN A 12 -2.10 5.08 -6.17
C GLN A 12 -2.37 6.10 -7.28
N ILE A 13 -2.30 7.40 -6.96
CA ILE A 13 -2.51 8.48 -7.94
C ILE A 13 -1.47 8.37 -9.06
N SER A 14 -0.18 8.25 -8.72
CA SER A 14 0.89 8.12 -9.71
C SER A 14 0.70 6.91 -10.62
N SER A 15 0.25 5.76 -10.09
CA SER A 15 -0.07 4.58 -10.91
C SER A 15 -1.22 4.85 -11.88
N TYR A 16 -2.28 5.54 -11.46
CA TYR A 16 -3.39 5.90 -12.34
C TYR A 16 -2.97 6.88 -13.43
N GLU A 17 -2.18 7.89 -13.08
CA GLU A 17 -1.65 8.87 -14.03
C GLU A 17 -0.75 8.20 -15.08
N ALA A 18 0.06 7.22 -14.68
CA ALA A 18 0.84 6.41 -15.61
C ALA A 18 -0.06 5.62 -16.59
N ILE A 19 -1.12 4.99 -16.09
CA ILE A 19 -2.09 4.26 -16.93
C ILE A 19 -2.77 5.22 -17.93
N ILE A 20 -3.21 6.40 -17.49
CA ILE A 20 -3.87 7.38 -18.36
C ILE A 20 -2.93 7.85 -19.48
N LYS A 21 -1.67 8.14 -19.14
CA LYS A 21 -0.63 8.56 -20.11
C LYS A 21 -0.34 7.46 -21.13
N ASP A 22 -0.36 6.21 -20.72
CA ASP A 22 -0.10 5.06 -21.58
C ASP A 22 -1.26 4.73 -22.52
N GLU A 23 -2.51 4.78 -22.04
CA GLU A 23 -3.67 4.39 -22.84
C GLU A 23 -4.02 5.41 -23.93
N LYS A 24 -3.59 6.68 -23.80
CA LYS A 24 -3.83 7.78 -24.76
C LYS A 24 -5.27 7.87 -25.29
N LYS A 25 -6.26 7.48 -24.50
CA LYS A 25 -7.66 7.51 -24.92
C LYS A 25 -8.14 8.95 -24.99
N THR A 26 -8.57 9.37 -26.17
CA THR A 26 -9.01 10.75 -26.45
C THR A 26 -10.50 10.99 -26.16
N ASN A 27 -11.31 9.93 -26.03
CA ASN A 27 -12.77 10.02 -25.83
C ASN A 27 -13.23 9.43 -24.48
N CYS A 28 -12.60 9.87 -23.38
CA CYS A 28 -13.02 9.47 -22.04
C CYS A 28 -12.97 10.63 -21.05
N GLN A 29 -13.88 10.58 -20.07
CA GLN A 29 -13.85 11.46 -18.91
C GLN A 29 -13.20 10.72 -17.73
N ASN A 30 -12.10 11.25 -17.22
CA ASN A 30 -11.37 10.73 -16.07
C ASN A 30 -11.73 11.52 -14.80
N ILE A 31 -12.27 10.81 -13.81
CA ILE A 31 -12.74 11.37 -12.55
C ILE A 31 -11.89 10.81 -11.42
N LEU A 32 -11.13 11.66 -10.74
CA LEU A 32 -10.36 11.27 -9.57
C LEU A 32 -11.14 11.55 -8.28
N ILE A 33 -11.18 10.57 -7.39
CA ILE A 33 -11.59 10.75 -5.99
C ILE A 33 -10.33 10.70 -5.14
N SER A 34 -10.01 11.80 -4.45
CA SER A 34 -8.75 11.95 -3.72
C SER A 34 -8.89 12.82 -2.46
N ASN A 35 -7.81 12.99 -1.72
CA ASN A 35 -7.69 13.97 -0.65
C ASN A 35 -7.01 15.25 -1.17
N LYS A 36 -7.43 16.43 -0.69
CA LYS A 36 -6.84 17.73 -1.05
C LYS A 36 -5.32 17.83 -0.80
N THR A 37 -4.78 17.07 0.15
CA THR A 37 -3.35 17.10 0.48
C THR A 37 -2.48 16.32 -0.51
N LEU A 38 -3.08 15.49 -1.37
CA LEU A 38 -2.36 14.68 -2.34
C LEU A 38 -2.25 15.42 -3.67
N LYS A 39 -1.00 15.67 -4.08
CA LYS A 39 -0.71 16.25 -5.40
C LYS A 39 -1.15 15.30 -6.51
N ASN A 40 -1.71 15.87 -7.58
CA ASN A 40 -2.12 15.20 -8.80
C ASN A 40 -1.89 16.14 -10.00
N ASP A 41 -1.72 15.57 -11.18
CA ASP A 41 -1.59 16.30 -12.44
C ASP A 41 -2.97 16.64 -12.99
N LEU A 42 -3.43 17.87 -12.72
CA LEU A 42 -4.76 18.35 -13.10
C LEU A 42 -5.06 18.25 -14.60
N LYS A 43 -4.04 18.13 -15.47
CA LYS A 43 -4.23 17.97 -16.91
C LYS A 43 -4.79 16.59 -17.30
N LEU A 44 -4.70 15.61 -16.40
CA LEU A 44 -5.14 14.23 -16.65
C LEU A 44 -6.57 13.97 -16.15
N TRP A 45 -7.17 14.94 -15.45
CA TRP A 45 -8.42 14.77 -14.72
C TRP A 45 -9.45 15.79 -15.19
N ASP A 46 -10.55 15.32 -15.79
CA ASP A 46 -11.69 16.17 -16.13
C ASP A 46 -12.45 16.64 -14.88
N LYS A 47 -12.43 15.83 -13.82
CA LYS A 47 -13.02 16.17 -12.53
C LYS A 47 -12.21 15.55 -11.39
N VAL A 48 -11.98 16.33 -10.34
CA VAL A 48 -11.43 15.83 -9.07
C VAL A 48 -12.43 16.08 -7.95
N ILE A 49 -12.86 15.01 -7.28
CA ILE A 49 -13.74 15.05 -6.11
C ILE A 49 -12.89 14.85 -4.87
N TYR A 50 -12.80 15.88 -4.04
CA TYR A 50 -11.98 15.86 -2.85
C TYR A 50 -12.75 15.44 -1.61
N ALA A 51 -12.24 14.44 -0.89
CA ALA A 51 -12.64 14.18 0.48
C ALA A 51 -12.17 15.31 1.42
N LYS A 52 -13.03 15.72 2.34
CA LYS A 52 -12.77 16.85 3.25
C LYS A 52 -11.80 16.50 4.39
N GLU A 53 -11.63 15.22 4.74
CA GLU A 53 -10.76 14.77 5.84
C GLU A 53 -9.71 13.78 5.35
N SER A 54 -8.61 13.66 6.08
CA SER A 54 -7.60 12.64 5.82
C SER A 54 -8.16 11.23 6.04
N PHE A 55 -7.80 10.30 5.15
CA PHE A 55 -8.16 8.88 5.29
C PHE A 55 -7.24 8.12 6.27
N ASN A 56 -6.37 8.83 7.01
CA ASN A 56 -5.43 8.22 7.95
C ASN A 56 -6.16 7.72 9.20
N ASN A 57 -6.14 6.41 9.42
CA ASN A 57 -6.83 5.75 10.53
C ASN A 57 -5.98 5.68 11.83
N GLN A 58 -5.21 6.72 12.15
CA GLN A 58 -4.49 6.76 13.42
C GLN A 58 -5.47 7.07 14.56
N SER A 59 -6.11 6.03 15.12
CA SER A 59 -6.96 6.15 16.31
C SER A 59 -6.34 5.41 17.48
N THR A 60 -6.16 6.11 18.60
CA THR A 60 -5.62 5.56 19.86
C THR A 60 -6.69 4.91 20.76
N GLY A 61 -7.94 4.75 20.30
CA GLY A 61 -9.02 4.14 21.10
C GLY A 61 -10.23 3.65 20.29
N ARG A 62 -11.09 2.85 20.92
CA ARG A 62 -12.28 2.23 20.28
C ARG A 62 -13.34 3.27 19.86
N LEU A 63 -13.55 4.30 20.68
CA LEU A 63 -14.51 5.38 20.40
C LEU A 63 -14.05 6.28 19.24
N SER A 64 -12.74 6.58 19.18
CA SER A 64 -12.17 7.34 18.06
C SER A 64 -12.17 6.54 16.77
N GLU A 65 -11.94 5.22 16.81
CA GLU A 65 -12.09 4.35 15.64
C GLU A 65 -13.52 4.37 15.09
N LEU A 66 -14.54 4.24 15.96
CA LEU A 66 -15.94 4.33 15.55
C LEU A 66 -16.28 5.68 14.92
N LYS A 67 -15.88 6.78 15.58
CA LYS A 67 -16.07 8.15 15.08
C LYS A 67 -15.44 8.31 13.69
N ASN A 68 -14.23 7.79 13.50
CA ASN A 68 -13.52 7.85 12.22
C ASN A 68 -14.26 7.08 11.12
N ILE A 69 -14.78 5.88 11.41
CA ILE A 69 -15.56 5.11 10.43
C ILE A 69 -16.85 5.87 10.06
N ILE A 70 -17.57 6.44 11.02
CA ILE A 70 -18.81 7.21 10.77
C ILE A 70 -18.53 8.43 9.90
N ILE A 71 -17.50 9.22 10.23
CA ILE A 71 -17.09 10.40 9.45
C ILE A 71 -16.75 9.98 8.01
N LYS A 72 -15.96 8.91 7.86
CA LYS A 72 -15.56 8.36 6.56
C LYS A 72 -16.76 7.93 5.72
N VAL A 73 -17.74 7.23 6.31
CA VAL A 73 -18.99 6.83 5.63
C VAL A 73 -19.82 8.05 5.19
N LYS A 74 -19.94 9.08 6.06
CA LYS A 74 -20.65 10.32 5.70
C LYS A 74 -20.00 11.04 4.51
N GLN A 75 -18.67 11.05 4.45
CA GLN A 75 -17.94 11.62 3.31
C GLN A 75 -18.14 10.82 2.04
N TYR A 76 -18.12 9.49 2.13
CA TYR A 76 -18.44 8.64 0.99
C TYR A 76 -19.83 8.87 0.46
N LYS A 77 -20.83 9.09 1.32
CA LYS A 77 -22.16 9.49 0.88
C LYS A 77 -22.16 10.81 0.09
N GLN A 78 -21.33 11.79 0.47
CA GLN A 78 -21.21 13.04 -0.28
C GLN A 78 -20.56 12.82 -1.65
N ILE A 79 -19.46 12.06 -1.70
CA ILE A 79 -18.78 11.69 -2.96
C ILE A 79 -19.74 10.94 -3.89
N ILE A 80 -20.50 9.97 -3.37
CA ILE A 80 -21.49 9.21 -4.14
C ILE A 80 -22.58 10.13 -4.70
N ARG A 81 -23.03 11.13 -3.94
CA ARG A 81 -24.01 12.12 -4.43
C ARG A 81 -23.46 12.91 -5.62
N GLU A 82 -22.19 13.33 -5.58
CA GLU A 82 -21.55 14.02 -6.69
C GLU A 82 -21.34 13.14 -7.93
N LEU A 83 -21.26 11.82 -7.73
CA LEU A 83 -21.13 10.86 -8.81
C LEU A 83 -22.49 10.45 -9.40
N ASN A 84 -23.62 10.71 -8.74
CA ASN A 84 -24.94 10.23 -9.15
C ASN A 84 -25.33 10.57 -10.60
N ILE A 85 -24.79 11.63 -11.18
CA ILE A 85 -24.99 11.98 -12.60
C ILE A 85 -24.52 10.85 -13.54
N TYR A 86 -23.53 10.06 -13.13
CA TYR A 86 -22.98 8.94 -13.91
C TYR A 86 -23.64 7.59 -13.61
N LYS A 87 -24.69 7.57 -12.78
CA LYS A 87 -25.31 6.33 -12.28
C LYS A 87 -25.96 5.49 -13.39
N LYS A 88 -26.37 6.12 -14.49
CA LYS A 88 -27.03 5.49 -15.64
C LYS A 88 -26.10 5.27 -16.83
N GLU A 89 -24.83 5.66 -16.73
CA GLU A 89 -23.86 5.51 -17.82
C GLU A 89 -23.68 4.05 -18.22
N GLU A 90 -23.66 3.78 -19.53
CA GLU A 90 -23.49 2.43 -20.05
C GLU A 90 -22.02 1.99 -20.06
N ASN A 91 -21.11 2.92 -20.33
CA ASN A 91 -19.69 2.65 -20.41
C ASN A 91 -18.92 3.36 -19.30
N ILE A 92 -18.90 2.71 -18.13
CA ILE A 92 -18.28 3.21 -16.91
C ILE A 92 -17.33 2.18 -16.30
N THR A 93 -16.13 2.62 -15.95
CA THR A 93 -15.08 1.78 -15.37
C THR A 93 -14.56 2.36 -14.07
N LEU A 94 -14.46 1.54 -13.03
CA LEU A 94 -13.86 1.88 -11.75
C LEU A 94 -12.43 1.33 -11.68
N TYR A 95 -11.47 2.22 -11.44
CA TYR A 95 -10.08 1.91 -11.12
C TYR A 95 -9.89 2.01 -9.60
N PHE A 96 -9.45 0.91 -9.00
CA PHE A 96 -9.34 0.79 -7.54
C PHE A 96 -8.28 -0.22 -7.13
N THR A 97 -7.93 -0.25 -5.84
CA THR A 97 -6.83 -1.09 -5.36
C THR A 97 -7.29 -2.26 -4.48
N TYR A 98 -8.35 -2.09 -3.70
CA TYR A 98 -8.94 -3.13 -2.86
C TYR A 98 -10.44 -2.88 -2.60
N VAL A 99 -11.21 -3.95 -2.40
CA VAL A 99 -12.69 -3.89 -2.32
C VAL A 99 -13.24 -3.72 -0.90
N GLU A 100 -12.39 -3.72 0.13
CA GLU A 100 -12.85 -3.57 1.53
C GLU A 100 -12.96 -2.13 2.00
N ASP A 101 -12.58 -1.17 1.16
CA ASP A 101 -13.04 0.20 1.35
C ASP A 101 -14.54 0.27 1.07
N VAL A 102 -15.28 0.98 1.93
CA VAL A 102 -16.72 1.17 1.78
C VAL A 102 -17.07 1.85 0.46
N LEU A 103 -16.27 2.85 0.05
CA LEU A 103 -16.51 3.55 -1.22
C LEU A 103 -16.31 2.63 -2.41
N THR A 104 -15.16 1.95 -2.48
CA THR A 104 -14.85 1.02 -3.57
C THR A 104 -15.90 -0.07 -3.68
N ASN A 105 -16.26 -0.69 -2.56
CA ASN A 105 -17.27 -1.73 -2.49
C ASN A 105 -18.63 -1.26 -3.03
N HIS A 106 -19.07 -0.08 -2.58
CA HIS A 106 -20.32 0.50 -3.02
C HIS A 106 -20.31 0.79 -4.53
N LEU A 107 -19.26 1.45 -5.02
CA LEU A 107 -19.13 1.81 -6.43
C LEU A 107 -19.09 0.56 -7.33
N LEU A 108 -18.34 -0.46 -6.95
CA LEU A 108 -18.21 -1.69 -7.74
C LEU A 108 -19.52 -2.51 -7.76
N PHE A 109 -20.23 -2.59 -6.63
CA PHE A 109 -21.31 -3.58 -6.49
C PHE A 109 -22.74 -3.01 -6.47
N SER A 110 -22.91 -1.71 -6.20
CA SER A 110 -24.23 -1.14 -5.92
C SER A 110 -24.53 0.17 -6.63
N PHE A 111 -23.51 0.84 -7.19
CA PHE A 111 -23.68 2.17 -7.79
C PHE A 111 -24.29 2.12 -9.20
N ASN A 112 -23.65 1.42 -10.14
CA ASN A 112 -24.08 1.29 -11.54
C ASN A 112 -24.08 -0.20 -11.96
N LYS A 113 -25.14 -0.66 -12.62
CA LYS A 113 -25.29 -2.06 -13.06
C LYS A 113 -24.28 -2.49 -14.14
N ASN A 114 -23.78 -1.53 -14.91
CA ASN A 114 -22.82 -1.73 -16.00
C ASN A 114 -21.37 -1.47 -15.57
N MET A 115 -21.13 -1.27 -14.27
CA MET A 115 -19.80 -0.96 -13.75
C MET A 115 -18.80 -2.07 -14.05
N LYS A 116 -17.77 -1.75 -14.83
CA LYS A 116 -16.56 -2.57 -15.00
C LYS A 116 -15.54 -2.19 -13.94
N GLY A 117 -14.76 -3.16 -13.47
CA GLY A 117 -13.68 -2.93 -12.53
C GLY A 117 -12.32 -3.17 -13.16
N ILE A 118 -11.36 -2.33 -12.81
CA ILE A 118 -9.93 -2.53 -13.06
C ILE A 118 -9.20 -2.37 -11.74
N VAL A 119 -8.48 -3.41 -11.37
CA VAL A 119 -7.63 -3.38 -10.17
C VAL A 119 -6.30 -2.73 -10.53
N VAL A 120 -5.76 -1.92 -9.65
CA VAL A 120 -4.41 -1.36 -9.77
C VAL A 120 -3.65 -1.71 -8.50
N GLU A 121 -2.41 -2.16 -8.67
CA GLU A 121 -1.57 -2.60 -7.57
C GLU A 121 -1.40 -1.53 -6.48
N ASP A 122 -1.52 -1.97 -5.22
CA ASP A 122 -1.16 -1.20 -4.03
C ASP A 122 -0.35 -2.07 -3.07
N GLY A 123 0.97 -2.05 -3.25
CA GLY A 123 1.90 -2.88 -2.50
C GLY A 123 1.82 -4.35 -2.89
N THR A 124 1.83 -5.25 -1.90
CA THR A 124 1.96 -6.70 -2.15
C THR A 124 0.63 -7.44 -2.27
N LEU A 125 -0.52 -6.78 -2.08
CA LEU A 125 -1.84 -7.41 -1.97
C LEU A 125 -2.18 -8.34 -3.14
N ASN A 126 -1.76 -7.99 -4.36
CA ASN A 126 -2.09 -8.71 -5.59
C ASN A 126 -1.34 -10.04 -5.76
N TYR A 127 -0.39 -10.35 -4.88
CA TYR A 127 0.60 -11.40 -5.10
C TYR A 127 0.48 -12.59 -4.13
N TYR A 128 -0.41 -12.52 -3.14
CA TYR A 128 -0.64 -13.60 -2.17
C TYR A 128 -2.14 -13.76 -1.88
N PRO A 129 -2.61 -14.95 -1.46
CA PRO A 129 -4.03 -15.17 -1.26
C PRO A 129 -4.54 -14.41 -0.02
N HIS A 130 -5.04 -13.19 -0.25
CA HIS A 130 -5.63 -12.35 0.79
C HIS A 130 -7.14 -12.26 0.57
N THR A 131 -7.92 -12.53 1.62
CA THR A 131 -9.39 -12.49 1.54
C THR A 131 -9.96 -11.78 2.76
N ILE A 132 -11.28 -11.63 2.80
CA ILE A 132 -11.98 -11.09 3.99
C ILE A 132 -11.69 -11.88 5.28
N LYS A 133 -11.28 -13.16 5.18
CA LYS A 133 -10.87 -13.98 6.34
C LYS A 133 -9.55 -13.50 6.95
N SER A 134 -8.69 -12.87 6.15
CA SER A 134 -7.43 -12.25 6.58
C SER A 134 -7.65 -10.94 7.35
N LEU A 135 -8.88 -10.42 7.38
CA LEU A 135 -9.24 -9.17 8.04
C LEU A 135 -9.94 -9.40 9.38
N SER A 136 -9.94 -8.35 10.21
CA SER A 136 -10.72 -8.35 11.45
C SER A 136 -12.22 -8.39 11.16
N GLN A 137 -12.84 -9.55 11.43
CA GLN A 137 -14.28 -9.76 11.21
C GLN A 137 -15.15 -8.71 11.91
N LYS A 138 -14.77 -8.31 13.13
CA LYS A 138 -15.45 -7.24 13.88
C LYS A 138 -15.43 -5.90 13.13
N LYS A 139 -14.30 -5.52 12.53
CA LYS A 139 -14.20 -4.27 11.76
C LYS A 139 -14.99 -4.33 10.47
N VAL A 140 -14.96 -5.46 9.78
CA VAL A 140 -15.76 -5.67 8.55
C VAL A 140 -17.26 -5.58 8.88
N PHE A 141 -17.70 -6.23 9.95
CA PHE A 141 -19.09 -6.19 10.40
C PHE A 141 -19.53 -4.77 10.77
N LEU A 142 -18.69 -4.03 11.50
CA LEU A 142 -18.95 -2.64 11.84
C LEU A 142 -19.08 -1.75 10.60
N LYS A 143 -18.17 -1.89 9.63
CA LYS A 143 -18.27 -1.19 8.34
C LYS A 143 -19.59 -1.52 7.64
N TRP A 144 -20.00 -2.79 7.63
CA TRP A 144 -21.26 -3.20 7.00
C TRP A 144 -22.48 -2.57 7.67
N ILE A 145 -22.60 -2.61 9.01
CA ILE A 145 -23.73 -1.98 9.70
C ILE A 145 -23.79 -0.47 9.39
N LEU A 146 -22.67 0.23 9.60
CA LEU A 146 -22.62 1.69 9.48
C LEU A 146 -22.82 2.14 8.03
N SER A 147 -22.25 1.45 7.06
CA SER A 147 -22.41 1.84 5.66
C SER A 147 -23.86 1.67 5.19
N ASN A 148 -24.53 0.56 5.55
CA ASN A 148 -25.91 0.32 5.19
C ASN A 148 -26.88 1.30 5.88
N SER A 149 -26.67 1.65 7.15
CA SER A 149 -27.52 2.64 7.84
C SER A 149 -27.43 4.04 7.23
N TYR A 150 -26.32 4.37 6.56
CA TYR A 150 -26.16 5.63 5.84
C TYR A 150 -26.60 5.57 4.37
N ASN A 151 -27.20 4.46 3.92
CA ASN A 151 -27.57 4.19 2.52
C ASN A 151 -26.36 4.16 1.56
N VAL A 152 -25.21 3.72 2.06
CA VAL A 152 -24.01 3.40 1.28
C VAL A 152 -23.85 1.89 1.33
N ARG A 153 -24.61 1.16 0.51
CA ARG A 153 -24.66 -0.30 0.59
C ARG A 153 -23.27 -0.92 0.47
N PHE A 154 -22.89 -1.71 1.47
CA PHE A 154 -21.67 -2.53 1.48
C PHE A 154 -22.04 -4.01 1.35
N LYS A 155 -21.43 -4.70 0.39
CA LYS A 155 -21.58 -6.14 0.19
C LYS A 155 -20.38 -6.88 0.81
N TYR A 156 -20.68 -7.96 1.53
CA TYR A 156 -19.67 -8.90 2.00
C TYR A 156 -19.12 -9.70 0.81
N TYR A 157 -18.00 -9.25 0.27
CA TYR A 157 -17.30 -9.95 -0.80
C TYR A 157 -16.36 -11.01 -0.21
N LYS A 158 -16.52 -12.26 -0.63
CA LYS A 158 -15.75 -13.41 -0.10
C LYS A 158 -14.51 -13.77 -0.91
N GLY A 159 -14.37 -13.23 -2.12
CA GLY A 159 -13.21 -13.49 -2.97
C GLY A 159 -11.96 -12.73 -2.50
N HIS A 160 -10.97 -12.70 -3.38
CA HIS A 160 -9.69 -12.03 -3.18
C HIS A 160 -9.86 -10.54 -2.89
N SER A 161 -9.14 -10.03 -1.89
CA SER A 161 -9.29 -8.66 -1.38
C SER A 161 -9.04 -7.54 -2.38
N SER A 162 -8.28 -7.82 -3.43
CA SER A 162 -8.16 -6.88 -4.55
C SER A 162 -9.43 -6.76 -5.38
N GLY A 163 -10.39 -7.70 -5.28
CA GLY A 163 -11.62 -7.75 -6.07
C GLY A 163 -11.50 -8.45 -7.42
N ILE A 164 -10.30 -8.87 -7.83
CA ILE A 164 -9.98 -9.37 -9.19
C ILE A 164 -10.79 -10.59 -9.64
N GLU A 165 -11.22 -11.45 -8.71
CA GLU A 165 -12.09 -12.60 -9.00
C GLU A 165 -13.52 -12.21 -9.38
N ASN A 166 -13.95 -10.98 -9.11
CA ASN A 166 -15.29 -10.56 -9.44
C ASN A 166 -15.48 -10.55 -10.96
N ARG A 167 -16.60 -11.10 -11.44
CA ARG A 167 -16.92 -11.17 -12.88
C ARG A 167 -16.93 -9.81 -13.60
N ASN A 168 -17.25 -8.73 -12.88
CA ASN A 168 -17.26 -7.38 -13.45
C ASN A 168 -15.85 -6.78 -13.53
N VAL A 169 -14.87 -7.39 -12.86
CA VAL A 169 -13.47 -6.96 -12.87
C VAL A 169 -12.74 -7.67 -14.01
N ILE A 170 -12.37 -6.89 -15.01
CA ILE A 170 -11.90 -7.40 -16.30
C ILE A 170 -10.38 -7.59 -16.36
N ARG A 171 -9.62 -6.84 -15.56
CA ARG A 171 -8.15 -6.95 -15.49
C ARG A 171 -7.59 -6.31 -14.23
N GLN A 172 -6.30 -6.54 -14.00
CA GLN A 172 -5.48 -5.83 -13.02
C GLN A 172 -4.20 -5.27 -13.64
N TYR A 173 -3.81 -4.08 -13.23
CA TYR A 173 -2.51 -3.50 -13.52
C TYR A 173 -1.57 -3.79 -12.35
N VAL A 174 -0.54 -4.59 -12.62
CA VAL A 174 0.47 -4.99 -11.64
C VAL A 174 1.86 -4.88 -12.25
N ARG A 175 2.85 -4.56 -11.44
CA ARG A 175 4.24 -4.35 -11.87
C ARG A 175 4.91 -5.65 -12.26
N VAL A 176 4.45 -6.80 -11.77
CA VAL A 176 5.01 -8.12 -12.09
C VAL A 176 3.88 -9.12 -12.41
N PRO A 177 3.26 -9.03 -13.60
CA PRO A 177 2.08 -9.82 -13.99
C PRO A 177 2.19 -11.32 -13.75
N GLU A 178 3.33 -11.90 -14.08
CA GLU A 178 3.63 -13.33 -13.96
C GLU A 178 3.73 -13.83 -12.51
N LEU A 179 3.73 -12.92 -11.54
CA LEU A 179 3.74 -13.23 -10.11
C LEU A 179 2.41 -13.03 -9.42
N SER A 180 1.45 -12.37 -10.07
CA SER A 180 0.18 -12.09 -9.41
C SER A 180 -0.57 -13.39 -9.14
N GLN A 181 -1.52 -13.34 -8.20
CA GLN A 181 -2.41 -14.48 -7.95
C GLN A 181 -3.32 -14.79 -9.16
N PHE A 182 -3.44 -13.86 -10.11
CA PHE A 182 -4.29 -13.98 -11.31
C PHE A 182 -3.56 -13.45 -12.55
N PRO A 183 -2.51 -14.16 -13.03
CA PRO A 183 -1.67 -13.70 -14.14
C PRO A 183 -2.44 -13.50 -15.44
N GLU A 184 -3.47 -14.31 -15.68
CA GLU A 184 -4.32 -14.28 -16.88
C GLU A 184 -5.12 -12.98 -17.03
N LYS A 185 -5.39 -12.30 -15.90
CA LYS A 185 -6.02 -10.97 -15.88
C LYS A 185 -5.01 -9.83 -15.73
N SER A 186 -3.72 -10.12 -15.70
CA SER A 186 -2.69 -9.14 -15.33
C SER A 186 -2.07 -8.44 -16.53
N VAL A 187 -2.00 -7.12 -16.45
CA VAL A 187 -1.30 -6.25 -17.40
C VAL A 187 -0.15 -5.55 -16.67
N LYS A 188 0.98 -5.41 -17.36
CA LYS A 188 2.16 -4.73 -16.82
C LYS A 188 1.84 -3.27 -16.51
N LEU A 189 1.89 -2.90 -15.24
CA LEU A 189 1.91 -1.51 -14.79
C LEU A 189 3.33 -0.96 -14.98
N LYS A 190 3.48 0.13 -15.71
CA LYS A 190 4.76 0.83 -15.81
C LYS A 190 5.11 1.52 -14.50
N TYR A 191 6.40 1.54 -14.20
CA TYR A 191 6.98 2.22 -13.05
C TYR A 191 8.31 2.85 -13.48
N PRO A 192 8.75 3.94 -12.82
CA PRO A 192 10.00 4.58 -13.16
C PRO A 192 11.18 3.67 -12.80
N THR A 193 12.23 3.74 -13.62
CA THR A 193 13.56 3.28 -13.23
C THR A 193 14.32 4.48 -12.67
N ARG A 194 14.93 4.31 -11.50
CA ARG A 194 15.57 5.37 -10.72
C ARG A 194 17.05 5.05 -10.51
N LYS A 195 17.87 6.08 -10.69
CA LYS A 195 19.29 6.05 -10.37
C LYS A 195 19.51 6.17 -8.87
N LEU A 196 20.57 5.54 -8.39
CA LEU A 196 20.93 5.52 -6.98
C LEU A 196 22.44 5.43 -6.81
N ASN A 197 22.97 6.22 -5.87
CA ASN A 197 24.31 6.03 -5.34
C ASN A 197 24.22 5.14 -4.11
N VAL A 198 24.81 3.95 -4.18
CA VAL A 198 24.78 2.97 -3.08
C VAL A 198 25.75 3.40 -1.98
N THR A 199 25.31 3.35 -0.73
CA THR A 199 26.10 3.63 0.47
C THR A 199 26.22 2.39 1.34
N ASP A 200 27.37 2.18 1.98
CA ASP A 200 27.56 1.07 2.94
C ASP A 200 26.88 1.39 4.29
N THR A 201 25.55 1.51 4.23
CA THR A 201 24.68 1.78 5.38
C THR A 201 23.58 0.72 5.48
N VAL A 202 22.96 0.63 6.66
CA VAL A 202 21.81 -0.24 6.90
C VAL A 202 20.53 0.60 6.92
N LEU A 203 19.50 0.15 6.20
CA LEU A 203 18.13 0.66 6.32
C LEU A 203 17.23 -0.42 6.92
N ILE A 204 16.60 -0.10 8.04
CA ILE A 204 15.56 -0.90 8.67
C ILE A 204 14.20 -0.26 8.39
N ILE A 205 13.31 -1.03 7.76
CA ILE A 205 11.95 -0.62 7.43
C ILE A 205 11.00 -1.24 8.46
N GLY A 206 10.51 -0.40 9.39
CA GLY A 206 9.59 -0.79 10.44
C GLY A 206 8.23 -1.28 9.92
N GLN A 207 7.55 -2.06 10.76
CA GLN A 207 6.19 -2.58 10.52
C GLN A 207 5.33 -2.48 11.78
N GLU A 208 5.34 -1.32 12.44
CA GLU A 208 4.67 -1.07 13.72
C GLU A 208 3.14 -1.27 13.65
N GLY A 209 2.57 -1.40 12.44
CA GLY A 209 1.20 -1.86 12.25
C GLY A 209 0.91 -3.21 12.94
N TYR A 210 1.92 -4.09 13.06
CA TYR A 210 1.79 -5.36 13.77
C TYR A 210 1.68 -5.22 15.28
N ILE A 211 2.11 -4.11 15.89
CA ILE A 211 1.90 -3.86 17.32
C ILE A 211 0.40 -3.90 17.63
N ASN A 212 -0.41 -3.28 16.77
CA ASN A 212 -1.87 -3.24 16.94
C ASN A 212 -2.54 -4.59 16.65
N GLN A 213 -1.92 -5.46 15.83
CA GLN A 213 -2.49 -6.73 15.42
C GLN A 213 -2.09 -7.89 16.33
N LEU A 214 -0.85 -7.90 16.79
CA LEU A 214 -0.19 -9.05 17.43
C LEU A 214 0.40 -8.72 18.82
N GLY A 215 0.35 -7.44 19.23
CA GLY A 215 0.85 -6.96 20.51
C GLY A 215 2.28 -6.42 20.45
N GLU A 216 2.56 -5.47 21.34
CA GLU A 216 3.84 -4.76 21.44
C GLU A 216 5.01 -5.71 21.77
N ASN A 217 4.85 -6.58 22.77
CA ASN A 217 5.90 -7.50 23.20
C ASN A 217 6.38 -8.41 22.05
N ARG A 218 5.45 -8.93 21.24
CA ARG A 218 5.78 -9.77 20.08
C ARG A 218 6.53 -8.98 19.02
N TYR A 219 6.14 -7.73 18.77
CA TYR A 219 6.84 -6.86 17.83
C TYR A 219 8.26 -6.53 18.31
N ILE A 220 8.42 -6.14 19.57
CA ILE A 220 9.73 -5.82 20.16
C ILE A 220 10.67 -7.02 20.12
N ASN A 221 10.18 -8.23 20.44
CA ASN A 221 11.00 -9.44 20.35
C ASN A 221 11.44 -9.74 18.92
N ASN A 222 10.55 -9.63 17.94
CA ASN A 222 10.91 -9.79 16.54
C ASN A 222 11.89 -8.71 16.05
N LEU A 223 11.76 -7.48 16.54
CA LEU A 223 12.72 -6.41 16.25
C LEU A 223 14.11 -6.72 16.83
N LYS A 224 14.19 -7.24 18.06
CA LYS A 224 15.46 -7.71 18.65
C LYS A 224 16.10 -8.82 17.81
N ASP A 225 15.31 -9.77 17.31
CA ASP A 225 15.83 -10.82 16.45
C ASP A 225 16.32 -10.29 15.10
N LEU A 226 15.63 -9.29 14.54
CA LEU A 226 16.10 -8.58 13.34
C LEU A 226 17.44 -7.86 13.60
N VAL A 227 17.58 -7.22 14.76
CA VAL A 227 18.86 -6.61 15.16
C VAL A 227 19.97 -7.65 15.27
N LYS A 228 19.72 -8.78 15.94
CA LYS A 228 20.72 -9.87 16.05
C LYS A 228 21.14 -10.39 14.67
N LEU A 229 20.20 -10.49 13.75
CA LEU A 229 20.48 -10.87 12.37
C LEU A 229 21.37 -9.84 11.65
N ILE A 230 21.16 -8.55 11.87
CA ILE A 230 22.01 -7.50 11.30
C ILE A 230 23.42 -7.59 11.89
N GLN A 231 23.52 -7.75 13.21
CA GLN A 231 24.79 -7.82 13.94
C GLN A 231 25.62 -9.06 13.60
N SER A 232 24.99 -10.15 13.16
CA SER A 232 25.68 -11.38 12.78
C SER A 232 26.27 -11.35 11.37
N LYS A 233 26.08 -10.27 10.60
CA LYS A 233 26.67 -10.15 9.27
C LYS A 233 28.14 -9.76 9.32
N ASN A 234 28.92 -10.36 8.42
CA ASN A 234 30.37 -10.13 8.33
C ASN A 234 30.73 -8.66 8.00
N ASP A 235 29.82 -7.93 7.35
CA ASP A 235 30.00 -6.51 6.99
C ASP A 235 29.59 -5.54 8.11
N TYR A 236 28.82 -5.99 9.12
CA TYR A 236 28.33 -5.15 10.21
C TYR A 236 29.43 -4.35 10.96
N PRO A 237 30.64 -4.90 11.20
CA PRO A 237 31.73 -4.11 11.80
C PRO A 237 32.03 -2.82 11.04
N GLN A 238 31.95 -2.83 9.70
CA GLN A 238 32.26 -1.70 8.81
C GLN A 238 31.09 -0.72 8.63
N ILE A 239 29.87 -1.12 8.99
CA ILE A 239 28.70 -0.23 8.90
C ILE A 239 28.78 0.80 10.02
N GLU A 240 28.87 2.09 9.71
CA GLU A 240 28.86 3.15 10.72
C GLU A 240 27.45 3.66 11.05
N LYS A 241 26.54 3.58 10.07
CA LYS A 241 25.25 4.26 10.09
C LYS A 241 24.07 3.34 9.84
N ILE A 242 23.05 3.47 10.67
CA ILE A 242 21.82 2.69 10.65
C ILE A 242 20.62 3.64 10.60
N TYR A 243 19.89 3.56 9.50
CA TYR A 243 18.62 4.26 9.33
C TYR A 243 17.47 3.40 9.79
N TYR A 244 16.59 3.94 10.63
CA TYR A 244 15.32 3.31 10.98
C TYR A 244 14.17 4.17 10.45
N LYS A 245 13.37 3.62 9.52
CA LYS A 245 12.13 4.23 9.05
C LYS A 245 10.94 3.59 9.78
N PRO A 246 10.25 4.30 10.69
CA PRO A 246 9.01 3.81 11.26
C PRO A 246 7.92 3.74 10.19
N HIS A 247 7.09 2.71 10.27
CA HIS A 247 5.90 2.55 9.46
C HIS A 247 4.91 3.68 9.74
N ARG A 248 4.19 4.19 8.72
CA ARG A 248 3.23 5.30 8.90
C ARG A 248 2.11 5.00 9.92
N ASN A 249 1.76 3.74 10.10
CA ASN A 249 0.75 3.27 11.05
C ASN A 249 1.41 2.48 12.19
N GLY A 250 0.87 2.61 13.41
CA GLY A 250 1.31 1.85 14.59
C GLY A 250 1.96 2.73 15.66
N LYS A 251 2.13 2.16 16.86
CA LYS A 251 2.85 2.82 17.96
C LYS A 251 4.30 3.05 17.55
N ARG A 252 4.83 4.25 17.75
CA ARG A 252 6.24 4.55 17.42
C ARG A 252 7.16 3.79 18.37
N ILE A 253 8.23 3.22 17.82
CA ILE A 253 9.34 2.69 18.62
C ILE A 253 10.17 3.87 19.12
N ASP A 254 10.55 3.78 20.40
CA ASP A 254 11.40 4.76 21.04
C ASP A 254 12.82 4.77 20.44
N LEU A 255 13.35 5.97 20.19
CA LEU A 255 14.67 6.13 19.56
C LEU A 255 15.80 5.74 20.52
N GLU A 256 15.70 6.08 21.80
CA GLU A 256 16.74 5.74 22.76
C GLU A 256 16.81 4.22 22.92
N TYR A 257 15.66 3.54 22.95
CA TYR A 257 15.62 2.08 22.87
C TYR A 257 16.35 1.54 21.63
N LEU A 258 16.11 2.08 20.43
CA LEU A 258 16.83 1.64 19.22
C LEU A 258 18.34 1.87 19.32
N LYS A 259 18.79 2.99 19.91
CA LYS A 259 20.22 3.26 20.13
C LYS A 259 20.85 2.22 21.06
N THR A 260 20.15 1.76 22.10
CA THR A 260 20.66 0.70 22.98
C THR A 260 20.89 -0.63 22.25
N LEU A 261 20.17 -0.88 21.15
CA LEU A 261 20.31 -2.09 20.35
C LEU A 261 21.53 -2.06 19.41
N PHE A 262 22.04 -0.87 19.07
CA PHE A 262 23.14 -0.68 18.11
C PHE A 262 24.27 0.15 18.73
N LEU A 263 24.91 -0.41 19.76
CA LEU A 263 26.04 0.22 20.42
C LEU A 263 27.15 0.55 19.41
N ASN A 264 27.73 1.74 19.55
CA ASN A 264 28.83 2.27 18.71
C ASN A 264 28.46 2.53 17.24
N LYS A 265 27.17 2.58 16.89
CA LYS A 265 26.70 2.96 15.54
C LYS A 265 25.91 4.27 15.59
N GLU A 266 25.95 5.07 14.53
CA GLU A 266 25.05 6.21 14.37
C GLU A 266 23.65 5.72 13.99
N VAL A 267 22.68 5.81 14.90
CA VAL A 267 21.29 5.45 14.64
C VAL A 267 20.48 6.69 14.28
N VAL A 268 19.99 6.74 13.03
CA VAL A 268 19.20 7.85 12.49
C VAL A 268 17.74 7.44 12.36
N TYR A 269 16.87 8.13 13.10
CA TYR A 269 15.43 7.91 13.05
C TYR A 269 14.74 8.78 12.00
N LEU A 270 14.21 8.16 10.96
CA LEU A 270 13.66 8.85 9.80
C LEU A 270 12.19 9.27 10.04
N LYS A 271 12.00 10.39 10.74
CA LYS A 271 10.68 10.96 11.07
C LYS A 271 9.86 11.49 9.87
N SER A 272 10.39 11.41 8.65
CA SER A 272 9.76 11.98 7.45
C SER A 272 8.43 11.33 7.09
N ASP A 273 7.45 12.13 6.66
CA ASP A 273 6.21 11.70 6.00
C ASP A 273 6.40 11.43 4.50
N GLU A 274 7.60 11.70 3.97
CA GLU A 274 7.99 11.35 2.60
C GLU A 274 7.88 9.82 2.39
N PRO A 275 7.42 9.37 1.21
CA PRO A 275 7.48 7.95 0.83
C PRO A 275 8.89 7.40 1.01
N LEU A 276 8.99 6.16 1.48
CA LEU A 276 10.30 5.56 1.75
C LEU A 276 11.11 5.40 0.47
N GLU A 277 10.45 5.12 -0.66
CA GLU A 277 11.08 5.00 -1.97
C GLU A 277 11.76 6.32 -2.34
N ASP A 278 11.06 7.44 -2.18
CA ASP A 278 11.61 8.77 -2.46
C ASP A 278 12.81 9.07 -1.57
N LEU A 279 12.70 8.80 -0.27
CA LEU A 279 13.80 8.98 0.67
C LEU A 279 15.00 8.08 0.32
N PHE A 280 14.74 6.83 -0.03
CA PHE A 280 15.76 5.84 -0.36
C PHE A 280 16.57 6.27 -1.58
N PHE A 281 15.89 6.56 -2.70
CA PHE A 281 16.54 6.90 -3.96
C PHE A 281 17.19 8.28 -3.95
N ASN A 282 16.60 9.25 -3.22
CA ASN A 282 17.10 10.63 -3.26
C ASN A 282 18.17 10.91 -2.19
N LYS A 283 18.22 10.16 -1.08
CA LYS A 283 19.04 10.53 0.09
C LYS A 283 19.83 9.39 0.74
N LEU A 284 19.32 8.15 0.75
CA LEU A 284 19.90 7.09 1.57
C LEU A 284 20.83 6.15 0.78
N GLY A 285 20.28 5.49 -0.25
CA GLY A 285 21.00 4.49 -1.02
C GLY A 285 21.56 3.32 -0.24
N SER A 286 20.97 2.98 0.92
CA SER A 286 21.52 1.94 1.80
C SER A 286 21.65 0.59 1.09
N LYS A 287 22.87 0.08 1.07
CA LYS A 287 23.21 -1.22 0.50
C LYS A 287 22.49 -2.37 1.19
N HIS A 288 22.37 -2.32 2.51
CA HIS A 288 21.76 -3.39 3.30
C HIS A 288 20.38 -2.97 3.77
N ILE A 289 19.35 -3.68 3.32
CA ILE A 289 17.96 -3.30 3.55
C ILE A 289 17.27 -4.44 4.31
N TYR A 290 16.71 -4.12 5.47
CA TYR A 290 16.08 -5.06 6.38
C TYR A 290 14.62 -4.70 6.62
N SER A 291 13.75 -5.70 6.60
CA SER A 291 12.37 -5.56 7.06
C SER A 291 11.80 -6.91 7.49
N PHE A 292 10.54 -6.92 7.90
CA PHE A 292 9.80 -8.15 8.13
C PHE A 292 9.13 -8.64 6.84
N ASP A 293 8.30 -7.79 6.23
CA ASP A 293 7.55 -8.12 5.01
C ASP A 293 7.02 -6.86 4.29
N SER A 294 7.77 -5.75 4.40
CA SER A 294 7.39 -4.47 3.78
C SER A 294 7.31 -4.53 2.25
N SER A 295 6.24 -3.98 1.68
CA SER A 295 6.13 -3.78 0.23
C SER A 295 7.19 -2.82 -0.33
N ALA A 296 7.77 -1.96 0.51
CA ALA A 296 8.83 -1.04 0.09
C ALA A 296 10.08 -1.79 -0.41
N LEU A 297 10.35 -3.01 0.08
CA LEU A 297 11.43 -3.85 -0.43
C LEU A 297 11.25 -4.13 -1.93
N LEU A 298 10.02 -4.50 -2.30
CA LEU A 298 9.65 -4.77 -3.68
C LEU A 298 9.74 -3.50 -4.53
N ASN A 299 9.27 -2.37 -4.00
CA ASN A 299 9.30 -1.08 -4.70
C ASN A 299 10.73 -0.65 -5.01
N ILE A 300 11.61 -0.68 -4.00
CA ILE A 300 13.02 -0.34 -4.16
C ILE A 300 13.69 -1.27 -5.17
N TYR A 301 13.45 -2.58 -5.08
CA TYR A 301 14.03 -3.52 -6.04
C TYR A 301 13.57 -3.23 -7.46
N LEU A 302 12.26 -3.12 -7.70
CA LEU A 302 11.69 -2.93 -9.03
C LEU A 302 12.12 -1.60 -9.66
N GLU A 303 12.13 -0.51 -8.89
CA GLU A 303 12.50 0.82 -9.40
C GLU A 303 14.02 1.01 -9.56
N SER A 304 14.86 0.13 -9.02
CA SER A 304 16.32 0.23 -9.19
C SER A 304 16.77 -0.16 -10.60
N GLU A 305 17.83 0.49 -11.10
CA GLU A 305 18.54 0.03 -12.30
C GLU A 305 19.16 -1.36 -12.08
N ASP A 306 19.24 -2.18 -13.13
CA ASP A 306 19.74 -3.57 -13.03
C ASP A 306 21.19 -3.66 -12.52
N SER A 307 22.01 -2.66 -12.86
CA SER A 307 23.39 -2.51 -12.37
C SER A 307 23.46 -2.26 -10.86
N VAL A 308 22.43 -1.63 -10.29
CA VAL A 308 22.31 -1.32 -8.87
C VAL A 308 21.70 -2.47 -8.10
N LYS A 309 20.71 -3.18 -8.66
CA LYS A 309 20.03 -4.30 -7.98
C LYS A 309 21.01 -5.32 -7.41
N ARG A 310 22.06 -5.67 -8.16
CA ARG A 310 23.09 -6.64 -7.73
C ARG A 310 23.96 -6.16 -6.58
N LYS A 311 23.98 -4.84 -6.31
CA LYS A 311 24.72 -4.25 -5.20
C LYS A 311 23.87 -4.19 -3.92
N LEU A 312 22.55 -4.30 -4.03
CA LEU A 312 21.63 -4.19 -2.90
C LEU A 312 21.38 -5.56 -2.25
N ASN A 313 21.39 -5.58 -0.92
CA ASN A 313 21.17 -6.75 -0.10
C ASN A 313 19.83 -6.64 0.62
N PHE A 314 18.79 -7.26 0.07
CA PHE A 314 17.47 -7.33 0.68
C PHE A 314 17.40 -8.50 1.66
N ASN A 315 17.01 -8.21 2.91
CA ASN A 315 16.94 -9.16 4.01
C ASN A 315 15.57 -9.09 4.68
N VAL A 316 14.91 -10.23 4.81
CA VAL A 316 13.51 -10.35 5.20
C VAL A 316 13.39 -11.30 6.39
N LEU A 317 13.05 -10.79 7.58
CA LEU A 317 12.69 -11.64 8.71
C LEU A 317 11.18 -11.95 8.67
N LEU A 318 10.83 -13.04 7.98
CA LEU A 318 9.45 -13.36 7.61
C LEU A 318 8.69 -14.04 8.76
N ARG A 319 8.33 -13.25 9.78
CA ARG A 319 7.65 -13.72 11.01
C ARG A 319 6.12 -13.48 11.01
N TYR A 320 5.63 -12.59 10.15
CA TYR A 320 4.25 -12.11 10.19
C TYR A 320 3.38 -12.68 9.07
N ASN A 321 3.79 -12.52 7.81
CA ASN A 321 3.04 -13.01 6.68
C ASN A 321 3.84 -14.00 5.81
N ASN A 322 3.83 -15.27 6.20
CA ASN A 322 4.51 -16.35 5.46
C ASN A 322 4.02 -16.53 4.01
N LEU A 323 2.83 -16.01 3.68
CA LEU A 323 2.29 -16.09 2.31
C LEU A 323 3.10 -15.24 1.32
N LEU A 324 3.90 -14.29 1.80
CA LEU A 324 4.79 -13.48 0.95
C LEU A 324 6.11 -14.18 0.60
N LYS A 325 6.41 -15.35 1.21
CA LYS A 325 7.65 -16.08 0.96
C LYS A 325 7.91 -16.32 -0.54
N PRO A 326 6.95 -16.83 -1.34
CA PRO A 326 7.21 -17.13 -2.75
C PRO A 326 7.60 -15.88 -3.57
N ILE A 327 7.03 -14.73 -3.23
CA ILE A 327 7.34 -13.45 -3.88
C ILE A 327 8.78 -13.08 -3.58
N PHE A 328 9.17 -13.04 -2.30
CA PHE A 328 10.53 -12.69 -1.91
C PHE A 328 11.58 -13.66 -2.45
N GLN A 329 11.23 -14.96 -2.57
CA GLN A 329 12.11 -15.94 -3.19
C GLN A 329 12.35 -15.65 -4.67
N LYS A 330 11.32 -15.20 -5.42
CA LYS A 330 11.49 -14.90 -6.85
C LYS A 330 12.36 -13.67 -7.11
N PHE A 331 12.43 -12.73 -6.18
CA PHE A 331 13.36 -11.60 -6.24
C PHE A 331 14.72 -11.89 -5.58
N GLU A 332 14.98 -13.16 -5.22
CA GLU A 332 16.24 -13.60 -4.62
C GLU A 332 16.58 -12.86 -3.31
N PHE A 333 15.55 -12.47 -2.54
CA PHE A 333 15.76 -11.85 -1.25
C PHE A 333 16.24 -12.89 -0.22
N ASN A 334 17.07 -12.45 0.71
CA ASN A 334 17.51 -13.30 1.82
C ASN A 334 16.37 -13.43 2.84
N ILE A 335 15.78 -14.61 2.96
CA ILE A 335 14.64 -14.86 3.87
C ILE A 335 15.11 -15.60 5.11
N TYR A 336 14.80 -15.02 6.26
CA TYR A 336 15.05 -15.56 7.60
C TYR A 336 13.72 -15.84 8.27
N LYS A 337 13.67 -16.87 9.12
CA LYS A 337 12.43 -17.33 9.74
C LYS A 337 12.29 -16.94 11.17
#